data_AF-A0A935VH97-F1
#
_entry.id   AF-A0A935VH97-F1
#
_cell.length_a   1.000
_cell.length_b   1.000
_cell.length_c   1.000
_cell.angle_alpha   90.00
_cell.angle_beta   90.00
_cell.angle_gamma   90.00
#
_symmetry.space_group_name_H-M   'P 1'
#
loop_
_entity.id
_entity.type
_entity.pdbx_description
1 polymer ?
#
loop_
_entity_poly.entity_id
_entity_poly.type
_entity_poly.pdbx_seq_one_letter_code
_entity_poly.pdbx_strand_id
1 'polypeptide(L)'
;MLFWISVIAASIYVIGSVSAYLVNVNLKNQGFTGISTAEVLNPLKWISVFIGYFLKFVIPLHILEQYILRFYDPECRPDCMLVGRCKTCGCDSVCKAWSPMEECSKKNWPKIIWSKKEYEAFRKKFPVQIKIEYGNGIV
;
A
#
# COMPACT_ATOMS: atom_id res chain seq x y z
N MET A 1 13.35 7.92 -32.11
CA MET A 1 12.55 7.12 -31.16
C MET A 1 12.47 7.78 -29.78
N LEU A 2 13.60 8.11 -29.15
CA LEU A 2 13.63 8.77 -27.82
C LEU A 2 12.89 10.12 -27.78
N PHE A 3 13.01 10.94 -28.83
CA PHE A 3 12.28 12.21 -28.94
C PHE A 3 10.76 12.05 -28.84
N TRP A 4 10.19 11.10 -29.58
CA TRP A 4 8.75 10.84 -29.55
C TRP A 4 8.27 10.31 -28.20
N ILE A 5 9.08 9.47 -27.54
CA ILE A 5 8.80 8.97 -26.19
C ILE A 5 8.74 10.14 -25.20
N SER A 6 9.69 11.09 -25.26
CA SER A 6 9.68 12.26 -24.38
C SER A 6 8.48 13.18 -24.64
N VAL A 7 8.06 13.37 -25.89
CA VAL A 7 6.88 14.17 -26.24
C VAL A 7 5.61 13.52 -25.69
N ILE A 8 5.44 12.20 -25.85
CA ILE A 8 4.28 11.48 -25.33
C ILE A 8 4.24 11.57 -23.79
N ALA A 9 5.36 11.36 -23.11
CA ALA A 9 5.44 11.45 -21.65
C ALA A 9 5.10 12.86 -21.14
N ALA A 10 5.61 13.90 -21.80
CA ALA A 10 5.30 15.29 -21.47
C ALA A 10 3.80 15.59 -21.67
N SER A 11 3.20 15.12 -22.77
CA SER A 11 1.77 15.30 -23.03
C SER A 11 0.90 14.61 -22.00
N ILE A 12 1.21 13.36 -21.62
CA ILE A 12 0.49 12.64 -20.55
C ILE A 12 0.61 13.40 -19.23
N TYR A 13 1.80 13.89 -18.89
CA TYR A 13 2.04 14.66 -17.67
C TYR A 13 1.23 15.96 -17.65
N VAL A 14 1.24 16.74 -18.74
CA VAL A 14 0.50 18.01 -18.82
C VAL A 14 -1.00 17.76 -18.72
N ILE A 15 -1.53 16.82 -19.50
CA ILE A 15 -2.97 16.49 -19.48
C ILE A 15 -3.36 16.00 -18.08
N GLY A 16 -2.60 15.07 -17.50
CA GLY A 16 -2.86 14.56 -16.14
C GLY A 16 -2.84 15.66 -15.08
N SER A 17 -1.84 16.54 -15.13
CA SER A 17 -1.68 17.66 -14.20
C SER A 17 -2.83 18.66 -14.31
N VAL A 18 -3.24 19.02 -15.53
CA VAL A 18 -4.38 19.92 -15.77
C VAL A 18 -5.68 19.29 -15.29
N SER A 19 -5.93 18.02 -15.62
CA SER A 19 -7.13 17.30 -15.14
C SER A 19 -7.17 17.21 -13.61
N ALA A 20 -6.05 16.87 -12.97
CA ALA A 20 -5.96 16.82 -11.52
C ALA A 20 -6.15 18.19 -10.87
N TYR A 21 -5.63 19.25 -11.49
CA TYR A 21 -5.84 20.63 -11.03
C TYR A 21 -7.33 21.01 -11.06
N LEU A 22 -8.01 20.75 -12.18
CA LEU A 22 -9.44 21.04 -12.32
C LEU A 22 -10.29 20.27 -11.31
N VAL A 23 -9.99 18.98 -11.10
CA VAL A 23 -10.66 18.16 -10.08
C VAL A 23 -10.39 18.73 -8.68
N ASN A 24 -9.15 19.12 -8.38
CA ASN A 24 -8.80 19.70 -7.09
C ASN A 24 -9.52 21.02 -6.82
N VAL A 25 -9.66 21.89 -7.84
CA VAL A 25 -10.46 23.12 -7.73
C VAL A 25 -11.92 22.79 -7.45
N ASN A 26 -12.50 21.84 -8.18
CA ASN A 26 -13.88 21.40 -7.95
C ASN A 26 -14.09 20.85 -6.53
N LEU A 27 -13.15 20.06 -6.01
CA LEU A 27 -13.20 19.55 -4.63
C LEU A 27 -13.10 20.67 -3.59
N LYS A 28 -12.22 21.66 -3.81
CA LYS A 28 -12.14 22.83 -2.93
C LYS A 28 -13.44 23.62 -2.91
N ASN A 29 -14.10 23.77 -4.06
CA ASN A 29 -15.42 24.42 -4.15
C ASN A 29 -16.52 23.64 -3.38
N GLN A 30 -16.35 22.33 -3.19
CA GLN A 30 -17.24 21.50 -2.38
C GLN A 30 -16.91 21.51 -0.87
N GLY A 31 -15.91 22.30 -0.45
CA GLY A 31 -15.52 22.44 0.96
C GLY A 31 -14.41 21.49 1.42
N PHE A 32 -13.80 20.72 0.52
CA PHE A 32 -12.63 19.91 0.87
C PHE A 32 -11.36 20.78 0.97
N THR A 33 -10.43 20.41 1.86
CA THR A 33 -9.12 21.09 2.00
C THR A 33 -8.32 21.07 0.70
N GLY A 34 -8.50 20.00 -0.10
CA GLY A 34 -7.80 19.77 -1.36
C GLY A 34 -6.29 19.59 -1.19
N ILE A 35 -5.57 19.55 -2.30
CA ILE A 35 -4.11 19.56 -2.36
C ILE A 35 -3.59 20.92 -2.82
N SER A 36 -2.36 21.27 -2.43
CA SER A 36 -1.76 22.52 -2.92
C SER A 36 -1.45 22.40 -4.41
N THR A 37 -1.51 23.52 -5.14
CA THR A 37 -1.27 23.52 -6.60
C THR A 37 0.14 23.07 -6.94
N ALA A 38 1.13 23.43 -6.11
CA ALA A 38 2.51 22.98 -6.27
C ALA A 38 2.63 21.44 -6.22
N GLU A 39 1.78 20.79 -5.42
CA GLU A 39 1.79 19.33 -5.29
C GLU A 39 1.09 18.64 -6.45
N VAL A 40 0.12 19.30 -7.10
CA VAL A 40 -0.49 18.83 -8.36
C VAL A 40 0.54 18.85 -9.49
N LEU A 41 1.40 19.87 -9.53
CA LEU A 41 2.43 20.04 -10.57
C LEU A 41 3.77 19.39 -10.20
N ASN A 42 3.81 18.56 -9.15
CA ASN A 42 5.03 17.92 -8.73
C ASN A 42 5.26 16.64 -9.55
N PRO A 43 6.26 16.59 -10.45
CA PRO A 43 6.49 15.42 -11.29
C PRO A 43 6.85 14.16 -10.48
N LEU A 44 7.51 14.32 -9.32
CA LEU A 44 7.82 13.18 -8.44
C LEU A 44 6.55 12.54 -7.87
N LYS A 45 5.53 13.34 -7.56
CA LYS A 45 4.23 12.80 -7.13
C LYS A 45 3.53 12.05 -8.25
N TRP A 46 3.59 12.55 -9.48
CA TRP A 46 3.05 11.83 -10.63
C TRP A 46 3.75 10.50 -10.89
N ILE A 47 5.08 10.45 -10.73
CA ILE A 47 5.82 9.19 -10.77
C ILE A 47 5.32 8.24 -9.67
N SER A 48 5.14 8.74 -8.44
CA SER A 48 4.59 7.93 -7.35
C SER A 48 3.18 7.40 -7.63
N VAL A 49 2.30 8.23 -8.20
CA VAL A 49 0.94 7.83 -8.60
C VAL A 49 0.99 6.78 -9.69
N PHE A 50 1.88 6.95 -10.68
CA PHE A 50 2.06 5.99 -11.76
C PHE A 50 2.57 4.63 -11.23
N ILE A 51 3.56 4.65 -10.32
CA ILE A 51 4.06 3.43 -9.67
C ILE A 51 2.94 2.75 -8.91
N GLY A 52 2.17 3.48 -8.09
CA GLY A 52 1.05 2.92 -7.34
C GLY A 52 -0.04 2.34 -8.26
N TYR A 53 -0.36 3.05 -9.34
CA TYR A 53 -1.30 2.59 -10.36
C TYR A 53 -0.82 1.29 -11.01
N PHE A 54 0.46 1.20 -11.38
CA PHE A 54 1.04 0.00 -11.96
C PHE A 54 1.04 -1.17 -10.98
N LEU A 55 1.45 -0.95 -9.73
CA LEU A 55 1.48 -1.98 -8.69
C LEU A 55 0.09 -2.58 -8.42
N LYS A 56 -0.99 -1.80 -8.57
CA LYS A 56 -2.37 -2.30 -8.48
C LYS A 56 -2.67 -3.43 -9.48
N PHE A 57 -2.05 -3.41 -10.66
CA PHE A 57 -2.23 -4.46 -11.68
C PHE A 57 -1.27 -5.62 -11.50
N VAL A 58 -0.07 -5.36 -11.00
CA VAL A 58 0.96 -6.40 -10.79
C VAL A 58 0.66 -7.24 -9.56
N ILE A 59 0.23 -6.60 -8.46
CA ILE A 59 0.06 -7.25 -7.17
C ILE A 59 -1.43 -7.25 -6.82
N PRO A 60 -2.08 -8.44 -6.80
CA PRO A 60 -3.47 -8.53 -6.39
C PRO A 60 -3.67 -8.01 -4.97
N LEU A 61 -4.70 -7.18 -4.76
CA LEU A 61 -4.93 -6.48 -3.49
C LEU A 61 -5.05 -7.45 -2.30
N HIS A 62 -5.66 -8.62 -2.50
CA HIS A 62 -5.81 -9.63 -1.44
C HIS A 62 -4.48 -10.25 -1.00
N ILE A 63 -3.47 -10.25 -1.86
CA ILE A 63 -2.11 -10.70 -1.52
C ILE A 63 -1.40 -9.59 -0.74
N LEU A 64 -1.51 -8.35 -1.21
CA LEU A 64 -0.93 -7.19 -0.52
C LEU A 64 -1.49 -7.04 0.90
N GLU A 65 -2.80 -7.17 1.08
CA GLU A 65 -3.45 -7.12 2.40
C GLU A 65 -2.86 -8.18 3.34
N GLN A 66 -2.68 -9.42 2.88
CA GLN A 66 -2.09 -10.48 3.70
C GLN A 66 -0.68 -10.16 4.16
N TYR A 67 0.17 -9.59 3.29
CA TYR A 67 1.50 -9.15 3.70
C TYR A 67 1.44 -8.02 4.73
N ILE A 68 0.58 -7.02 4.52
CA ILE A 68 0.39 -5.94 5.49
C ILE A 68 -0.02 -6.52 6.85
N LEU A 69 -0.97 -7.45 6.88
CA LEU A 69 -1.40 -8.11 8.13
C LEU A 69 -0.25 -8.85 8.81
N ARG A 70 0.62 -9.52 8.08
CA ARG A 70 1.79 -10.21 8.66
C ARG A 70 2.77 -9.24 9.31
N PHE A 71 3.11 -8.14 8.64
CA PHE A 71 4.09 -7.16 9.13
C PHE A 71 3.54 -6.28 10.27
N TYR A 72 2.24 -6.05 10.25
CA TYR A 72 1.56 -5.15 11.18
C TYR A 72 0.73 -5.89 12.23
N ASP A 73 0.85 -7.23 12.31
CA ASP A 73 0.23 -8.03 13.37
C ASP A 73 0.66 -7.49 14.75
N PRO A 74 -0.28 -7.10 15.63
CA PRO A 74 0.03 -6.40 16.87
C PRO A 74 0.85 -7.24 17.85
N GLU A 75 0.74 -8.57 17.77
CA GLU A 75 1.52 -9.48 18.61
C GLU A 75 2.92 -9.74 18.04
N CYS A 76 3.07 -9.86 16.71
CA CYS A 76 4.37 -10.11 16.08
C CYS A 76 5.19 -8.84 15.89
N ARG A 77 4.55 -7.69 15.67
CA ARG A 77 5.25 -6.45 15.29
C ARG A 77 6.29 -5.99 16.32
N PRO A 78 5.95 -5.79 17.61
CA PRO A 78 6.91 -5.28 18.59
C PRO A 78 8.02 -6.29 18.88
N ASP A 79 7.66 -7.56 19.04
CA ASP A 79 8.55 -8.59 19.59
C ASP A 79 9.31 -9.41 18.55
N CYS A 80 8.83 -9.44 17.30
CA CYS A 80 9.44 -10.20 16.21
C CYS A 80 9.86 -9.26 15.07
N MET A 81 8.92 -8.52 14.47
CA MET A 81 9.19 -7.78 13.23
C MET A 81 10.18 -6.64 13.41
N LEU A 82 10.03 -5.82 14.45
CA LEU A 82 10.95 -4.71 14.73
C LEU A 82 12.32 -5.19 15.22
N VAL A 83 12.36 -6.35 15.87
CA VAL A 83 13.61 -6.99 16.34
C VAL A 83 14.33 -7.69 15.17
N GLY A 84 13.63 -8.06 14.10
CA GLY A 84 14.17 -8.80 12.96
C GLY A 84 14.35 -10.30 13.22
N ARG A 85 14.01 -10.77 14.42
CA ARG A 85 14.12 -12.18 14.80
C ARG A 85 12.89 -12.63 15.57
N CYS A 86 12.38 -13.79 15.22
CA CYS A 86 11.22 -14.36 15.90
C CYS A 86 11.59 -14.88 17.29
N LYS A 87 10.83 -14.44 18.29
CA LYS A 87 10.96 -14.82 19.71
C LYS A 87 10.78 -16.32 20.00
N THR A 88 10.11 -17.06 19.11
CA THR A 88 9.79 -18.49 19.32
C THR A 88 10.76 -19.44 18.62
N CYS A 89 11.03 -19.22 17.32
CA CYS A 89 11.91 -20.10 16.52
C CYS A 89 13.36 -19.58 16.41
N GLY A 90 13.63 -18.31 16.76
CA GLY A 90 14.92 -17.66 16.49
C GLY A 90 15.19 -17.36 15.01
N CYS A 91 14.25 -17.66 14.13
CA CYS A 91 14.35 -17.44 12.69
C CYS A 91 14.17 -15.97 12.31
N ASP A 92 14.70 -15.55 11.15
CA ASP A 92 14.52 -14.18 10.64
C ASP A 92 13.03 -13.92 10.40
N SER A 93 12.44 -13.04 11.20
CA SER A 93 11.00 -12.81 11.19
C SER A 93 10.55 -12.04 9.95
N VAL A 94 11.41 -11.16 9.42
CA VAL A 94 11.10 -10.34 8.25
C VAL A 94 11.10 -11.23 7.01
N CYS A 95 12.16 -12.04 6.82
CA CYS A 95 12.22 -13.03 5.76
C CYS A 95 11.08 -14.04 5.85
N LYS A 96 10.75 -14.49 7.07
CA LYS A 96 9.63 -15.42 7.28
C LYS A 96 8.28 -14.80 6.91
N ALA A 97 8.04 -13.53 7.26
CA ALA A 97 6.81 -12.82 6.89
C ALA A 97 6.70 -12.60 5.37
N TRP A 98 7.84 -12.37 4.70
CA TRP A 98 7.92 -12.29 3.24
C TRP A 98 7.69 -13.62 2.53
N SER A 99 7.99 -14.75 3.17
CA SER A 99 7.81 -16.06 2.54
C SER A 99 6.33 -16.42 2.41
N PRO A 100 5.83 -16.70 1.19
CA PRO A 100 4.43 -17.05 1.00
C PRO A 100 4.06 -18.43 1.57
N MET A 101 5.06 -19.29 1.78
CA MET A 101 4.90 -20.68 2.22
C MET A 101 4.96 -20.84 3.74
N GLU A 102 5.46 -19.82 4.43
CA GLU A 102 5.61 -19.82 5.88
C GLU A 102 4.32 -19.35 6.56
N GLU A 103 4.14 -19.81 7.79
CA GLU A 103 3.11 -19.35 8.72
C GLU A 103 3.73 -18.97 10.06
N CYS A 104 3.05 -18.13 10.84
CA CYS A 104 3.51 -17.82 12.18
C CYS A 104 3.50 -19.09 13.04
N SER A 105 4.59 -19.35 13.77
CA SER A 105 4.66 -20.50 14.68
C SER A 105 3.61 -20.44 15.81
N LYS A 106 3.12 -19.24 16.13
CA LYS A 106 2.00 -19.00 17.07
C LYS A 106 0.62 -18.93 16.39
N LYS A 107 0.55 -19.14 15.07
CA LYS A 107 -0.67 -19.09 14.25
C LYS A 107 -1.36 -17.73 14.16
N ASN A 108 -0.64 -16.64 14.45
CA ASN A 108 -1.17 -15.27 14.31
C ASN A 108 -1.54 -14.94 12.86
N TRP A 109 -0.80 -15.50 11.90
CA TRP A 109 -1.10 -15.38 10.48
C TRP A 109 -0.77 -16.68 9.74
N PRO A 110 -1.59 -17.07 8.75
CA PRO A 110 -1.40 -18.28 7.96
C PRO A 110 -0.47 -18.05 6.77
N LYS A 111 -0.23 -19.10 5.98
CA LYS A 111 0.38 -19.04 4.64
C LYS A 111 -0.41 -18.10 3.71
N ILE A 112 0.24 -17.59 2.66
CA ILE A 112 -0.44 -16.72 1.70
C ILE A 112 -1.49 -17.52 0.92
N ILE A 113 -2.73 -17.05 0.99
CA ILE A 113 -3.86 -17.57 0.23
C ILE A 113 -3.87 -16.88 -1.14
N TRP A 114 -3.46 -17.62 -2.16
CA TRP A 114 -3.36 -17.11 -3.53
C TRP A 114 -4.71 -16.89 -4.20
N SER A 115 -5.69 -17.74 -3.89
CA SER A 115 -7.04 -17.65 -4.43
C SER A 115 -7.85 -16.54 -3.76
N LYS A 116 -8.33 -15.59 -4.55
CA LYS A 116 -9.16 -14.47 -4.04
C LYS A 116 -10.41 -14.97 -3.33
N LYS A 117 -11.10 -15.97 -3.90
CA LYS A 117 -12.34 -16.54 -3.35
C LYS A 117 -12.10 -17.22 -2.00
N GLU A 118 -11.01 -17.95 -1.88
CA GLU A 118 -10.63 -18.60 -0.61
C GLU A 118 -10.27 -17.55 0.44
N TYR A 119 -9.54 -16.51 0.05
CA TYR A 119 -9.21 -15.42 0.95
C TYR A 119 -10.46 -14.68 1.43
N GLU A 120 -11.40 -14.36 0.54
CA GLU A 120 -12.68 -13.75 0.92
C GLU A 120 -13.48 -14.60 1.92
N ALA A 121 -13.50 -15.93 1.72
CA ALA A 121 -14.11 -16.86 2.68
C ALA A 121 -13.37 -16.87 4.02
N PHE A 122 -12.03 -16.85 3.99
CA PHE A 122 -11.19 -16.77 5.18
C PHE A 122 -11.47 -15.47 5.97
N ARG A 123 -11.57 -14.33 5.29
CA ARG A 123 -11.85 -13.02 5.92
C ARG A 123 -13.25 -12.92 6.53
N LYS A 124 -14.23 -13.63 5.97
CA LYS A 124 -15.56 -13.76 6.59
C LYS A 124 -15.52 -14.57 7.88
N LYS A 125 -14.70 -15.62 7.92
CA LYS A 125 -14.51 -16.46 9.12
C LYS A 125 -13.64 -15.77 10.19
N PHE A 126 -12.64 -15.02 9.75
CA PHE A 126 -11.68 -14.30 10.60
C PHE A 126 -11.65 -12.82 10.19
N PRO A 127 -12.63 -12.03 10.66
CA PRO A 127 -12.67 -10.60 10.38
C PRO A 127 -11.46 -9.91 11.02
N VAL A 128 -10.88 -8.94 10.32
CA VAL A 128 -9.76 -8.14 10.83
C VAL A 128 -10.31 -6.76 11.05
N GLN A 129 -10.02 -6.22 12.21
CA GLN A 129 -10.31 -4.86 12.59
C GLN A 129 -9.06 -4.03 12.32
N ILE A 130 -9.18 -3.03 11.45
CA ILE A 130 -8.11 -2.08 11.17
C ILE A 130 -8.33 -0.89 12.10
N LYS A 131 -7.41 -0.68 13.03
CA LYS A 131 -7.37 0.52 13.86
C LYS A 131 -6.45 1.55 13.20
N ILE A 132 -6.98 2.71 12.85
CA ILE A 132 -6.21 3.84 12.33
C ILE A 132 -6.04 4.83 13.47
N GLU A 133 -4.80 5.07 13.85
CA GLU A 133 -4.43 6.08 14.83
C GLU A 133 -3.59 7.14 14.12
N TYR A 134 -4.01 8.40 14.22
CA TYR A 134 -3.22 9.52 13.77
C TYR A 134 -2.20 9.86 14.86
N GLY A 135 -0.93 10.04 14.50
CA GLY A 135 0.03 10.63 15.44
C GLY A 135 -0.39 12.06 15.78
N ASN A 136 0.02 12.56 16.95
CA ASN A 136 -0.17 13.96 17.38
C ASN A 136 0.70 14.95 16.55
N GLY A 137 0.82 14.73 15.25
CA GLY A 137 1.46 15.65 14.32
C GLY A 137 0.56 16.86 14.18
N ILE A 138 0.98 17.95 14.81
CA ILE A 138 0.51 19.31 14.55
C ILE A 138 0.37 19.47 13.03
N VAL A 139 -0.84 19.84 12.59
CA VAL A 139 -1.17 20.22 11.21
C VAL A 139 -0.36 21.44 10.80
#